data_AF-A0AAD6PKC4-F1
#
_entry.id   AF-A0AAD6PKC4-F1
#
_cell.length_a   1.000
_cell.length_b   1.000
_cell.length_c   1.000
_cell.angle_alpha   90.00
_cell.angle_beta   90.00
_cell.angle_gamma   90.00
#
_symmetry.space_group_name_H-M   'P 1'
#
loop_
_entity.id
_entity.type
_entity.pdbx_description
1 polymer ?
#
loop_
_entity_poly.entity_id
_entity_poly.type
_entity_poly.pdbx_seq_one_letter_code
_entity_poly.pdbx_strand_id
1 'polypeptide(L)'
;MVQGASLTCLTASGNGGVYGLIIPLWRRHSKLPRKNPVASGFESLCPLHLCPQGLHFRGNPNTLKRRNLRVEAGWLFNKGGEQELDASSERSENANEDILIFFFQLDLATRVQYALNVEQYDIAQQLRNKLAEVEGEVIRQQEAKRGSSSKSEAQDKAISIIRLRADLQNAIEKENYAVAAELRDQISKLEAESLAATAKALVYENAQYAFRLGQKVKHQTFGYRAVVCGMDPICCESSSWMETAHVEKLARGSSQPFYQVLVDVHEDPNLLVAYVPEENLVAPEKPDMGRFDHPYISFLFYGMDTAGDFIPIKQLREKYNKPRHEVPMDRPDDDSGGGADADA
;
A
#
# COMPACT_ATOMS: atom_id res chain seq x y z
N MET A 1 36.63 -51.56 30.72
CA MET A 1 35.37 -52.09 31.28
C MET A 1 34.25 -51.34 30.57
N VAL A 2 33.71 -51.91 29.46
CA VAL A 2 32.53 -52.82 29.44
C VAL A 2 31.30 -51.99 29.83
N GLN A 3 30.23 -51.78 29.06
CA GLN A 3 29.60 -52.33 27.84
C GLN A 3 28.66 -51.19 27.34
N GLY A 4 28.17 -51.08 26.10
CA GLY A 4 27.81 -52.08 25.10
C GLY A 4 26.36 -51.84 24.66
N ALA A 5 26.20 -51.41 23.40
CA ALA A 5 25.09 -51.54 22.45
C ALA A 5 23.64 -51.83 22.93
N SER A 6 22.65 -51.15 22.34
CA SER A 6 21.94 -51.72 21.16
C SER A 6 20.82 -50.83 20.61
N LEU A 7 20.77 -50.81 19.26
CA LEU A 7 19.64 -50.41 18.42
C LEU A 7 18.50 -51.43 18.54
N THR A 8 17.25 -50.98 18.40
CA THR A 8 16.20 -51.76 17.72
C THR A 8 15.08 -50.87 17.20
N CYS A 9 14.48 -51.31 16.10
CA CYS A 9 13.61 -50.57 15.20
C CYS A 9 12.18 -51.14 15.23
N LEU A 10 11.22 -50.32 14.79
CA LEU A 10 9.92 -50.62 14.15
C LEU A 10 8.60 -50.81 14.96
N THR A 11 7.68 -49.91 14.60
CA THR A 11 6.24 -50.04 14.27
C THR A 11 5.19 -50.42 15.32
N ALA A 12 4.21 -49.51 15.54
CA ALA A 12 2.84 -49.56 14.99
C ALA A 12 1.78 -49.01 15.96
N SER A 13 0.78 -48.35 15.35
CA SER A 13 -0.65 -48.33 15.74
C SER A 13 -1.16 -47.32 16.78
N GLY A 14 -2.06 -46.44 16.32
CA GLY A 14 -3.45 -46.48 16.78
C GLY A 14 -3.96 -45.35 17.68
N ASN A 15 -4.83 -44.49 17.10
CA ASN A 15 -5.88 -43.66 17.72
C ASN A 15 -5.46 -42.60 18.77
N GLY A 16 -6.07 -41.43 18.85
CA GLY A 16 -7.27 -40.86 18.23
C GLY A 16 -7.60 -39.55 18.96
N GLY A 17 -8.33 -38.63 18.32
CA GLY A 17 -8.76 -37.40 18.98
C GLY A 17 -9.22 -36.32 18.00
N VAL A 18 -10.44 -36.46 17.50
CA VAL A 18 -11.19 -35.42 16.79
C VAL A 18 -12.35 -34.97 17.69
N TYR A 19 -12.51 -33.66 17.87
CA TYR A 19 -13.77 -32.93 18.10
C TYR A 19 -13.50 -31.50 17.57
N GLY A 20 -14.27 -30.84 16.70
CA GLY A 20 -15.63 -31.05 16.24
C GLY A 20 -16.45 -29.73 16.30
N LEU A 21 -16.48 -29.01 15.18
CA LEU A 21 -17.66 -28.39 14.52
C LEU A 21 -18.46 -27.27 15.22
N ILE A 22 -19.02 -26.34 14.41
CA ILE A 22 -20.48 -26.18 14.17
C ILE A 22 -20.72 -25.12 13.06
N ILE A 23 -21.39 -25.54 11.97
CA ILE A 23 -22.22 -24.71 11.08
C ILE A 23 -23.61 -25.36 11.09
N PRO A 24 -24.73 -24.61 11.22
CA PRO A 24 -26.05 -25.22 11.25
C PRO A 24 -26.59 -25.49 9.84
N LEU A 25 -27.16 -26.68 9.68
CA LEU A 25 -27.89 -27.16 8.51
C LEU A 25 -29.40 -27.10 8.81
N TRP A 26 -30.20 -26.51 7.93
CA TRP A 26 -31.62 -26.82 7.84
C TRP A 26 -31.89 -27.61 6.56
N ARG A 27 -32.43 -28.82 6.72
CA ARG A 27 -32.88 -29.72 5.65
C ARG A 27 -34.38 -29.98 5.85
N ARG A 28 -35.15 -29.93 4.77
CA ARG A 28 -36.32 -30.80 4.60
C ARG A 28 -36.35 -31.41 3.19
N HIS A 29 -36.73 -32.68 3.19
CA HIS A 29 -36.93 -33.59 2.05
C HIS A 29 -38.12 -33.10 1.16
N SER A 30 -38.31 -33.50 -0.11
CA SER A 30 -38.46 -34.88 -0.59
C SER A 30 -38.73 -34.98 -2.11
N LYS A 31 -38.20 -36.07 -2.72
CA LYS A 31 -38.72 -36.94 -3.80
C LYS A 31 -38.86 -36.44 -5.26
N LEU A 32 -38.19 -37.19 -6.15
CA LEU A 32 -38.36 -37.26 -7.61
C LEU A 32 -39.54 -38.18 -8.00
N PRO A 33 -40.18 -38.00 -9.18
CA PRO A 33 -40.04 -39.03 -10.21
C PRO A 33 -39.95 -38.49 -11.66
N ARG A 34 -39.72 -39.43 -12.59
CA ARG A 34 -39.24 -39.33 -13.97
C ARG A 34 -40.33 -39.74 -14.99
N LYS A 35 -40.47 -39.03 -16.13
CA LYS A 35 -40.58 -39.49 -17.55
C LYS A 35 -41.38 -38.53 -18.47
N ASN A 36 -40.87 -38.38 -19.70
CA ASN A 36 -41.23 -37.47 -20.84
C ASN A 36 -42.45 -37.97 -21.67
N PRO A 37 -42.78 -37.45 -22.89
CA PRO A 37 -42.65 -36.10 -23.52
C PRO A 37 -44.01 -35.61 -24.16
N VAL A 38 -44.01 -34.42 -24.79
CA VAL A 38 -44.63 -34.09 -26.12
C VAL A 38 -45.31 -32.69 -26.18
N ALA A 39 -44.86 -31.94 -27.20
CA ALA A 39 -45.49 -30.92 -28.04
C ALA A 39 -45.72 -29.46 -27.59
N SER A 40 -45.19 -28.57 -28.45
CA SER A 40 -45.79 -27.31 -28.95
C SER A 40 -45.84 -26.13 -27.98
N GLY A 41 -45.31 -24.92 -28.26
CA GLY A 41 -44.75 -24.32 -29.45
C GLY A 41 -44.52 -22.81 -29.18
N PHE A 42 -43.56 -22.21 -29.90
CA PHE A 42 -43.24 -20.76 -30.04
C PHE A 42 -42.84 -19.98 -28.76
N GLU A 43 -41.55 -19.67 -28.53
CA GLU A 43 -40.78 -18.52 -29.09
C GLU A 43 -41.52 -17.18 -28.92
N SER A 44 -41.02 -16.25 -28.11
CA SER A 44 -39.92 -15.37 -28.48
C SER A 44 -39.11 -14.87 -27.27
N LEU A 45 -37.79 -14.93 -27.42
CA LEU A 45 -36.73 -14.65 -26.48
C LEU A 45 -36.33 -13.17 -26.51
N CYS A 46 -36.09 -12.56 -25.35
CA CYS A 46 -35.27 -11.35 -25.21
C CYS A 46 -33.85 -11.77 -24.78
N PRO A 47 -32.81 -11.62 -25.62
CA PRO A 47 -31.44 -11.88 -25.19
C PRO A 47 -30.85 -10.64 -24.49
N LEU A 48 -30.34 -10.86 -23.28
CA LEU A 48 -29.35 -10.01 -22.64
C LEU A 48 -28.09 -9.99 -23.52
N HIS A 49 -27.71 -8.81 -24.01
CA HIS A 49 -26.44 -8.61 -24.70
C HIS A 49 -25.29 -8.67 -23.69
N LEU A 50 -24.56 -9.79 -23.67
CA LEU A 50 -23.14 -9.81 -23.36
C LEU A 50 -22.37 -9.34 -24.60
N CYS A 51 -21.51 -8.34 -24.45
CA CYS A 51 -20.51 -7.99 -25.46
C CYS A 51 -19.11 -8.03 -24.82
N PRO A 52 -18.22 -8.94 -25.25
CA PRO A 52 -16.81 -8.91 -24.89
C PRO A 52 -16.06 -8.08 -25.94
N GLN A 53 -15.56 -6.90 -25.57
CA GLN A 53 -14.68 -6.12 -26.44
C GLN A 53 -13.23 -6.59 -26.28
N GLY A 54 -12.82 -7.51 -27.16
CA GLY A 54 -11.42 -7.81 -27.41
C GLY A 54 -10.80 -6.71 -28.28
N LEU A 55 -9.73 -6.06 -27.79
CA LEU A 55 -8.92 -5.13 -28.55
C LEU A 55 -8.05 -5.92 -29.54
N HIS A 56 -8.42 -5.91 -30.82
CA HIS A 56 -7.56 -6.34 -31.92
C HIS A 56 -6.87 -5.14 -32.55
N PHE A 57 -5.56 -5.02 -32.33
CA PHE A 57 -4.70 -4.08 -33.06
C PHE A 57 -4.43 -4.66 -34.45
N ARG A 58 -4.93 -4.01 -35.50
CA ARG A 58 -4.57 -4.32 -36.89
C ARG A 58 -3.91 -3.09 -37.52
N GLY A 59 -2.59 -3.13 -37.65
CA GLY A 59 -1.84 -2.17 -38.45
C GLY A 59 -1.90 -2.51 -39.94
N ASN A 60 -2.00 -1.49 -40.79
CA ASN A 60 -1.29 -1.41 -42.07
C ASN A 60 -1.32 0.04 -42.61
N PRO A 61 -0.41 0.42 -43.54
CA PRO A 61 0.26 1.71 -43.49
C PRO A 61 -0.10 2.62 -44.68
N ASN A 62 0.39 3.87 -44.59
CA ASN A 62 0.60 4.82 -45.68
C ASN A 62 -0.62 5.37 -46.44
N THR A 63 -0.96 6.63 -46.16
CA THR A 63 -0.97 7.66 -47.20
C THR A 63 -0.50 9.00 -46.63
N LEU A 64 0.69 9.43 -47.08
CA LEU A 64 1.25 10.76 -46.83
C LEU A 64 0.40 11.82 -47.55
N LYS A 65 -0.18 12.75 -46.80
CA LYS A 65 -0.59 14.05 -47.36
C LYS A 65 -0.03 15.18 -46.49
N ARG A 66 1.10 15.69 -46.97
CA ARG A 66 1.87 16.83 -46.45
C ARG A 66 0.95 18.04 -46.29
N ARG A 67 0.66 18.44 -45.05
CA ARG A 67 0.15 19.79 -44.73
C ARG A 67 1.27 20.52 -43.98
N ASN A 68 1.73 21.62 -44.56
CA ASN A 68 2.71 22.51 -43.95
C ASN A 68 2.08 23.21 -42.75
N LEU A 69 2.34 22.72 -41.54
CA LEU A 69 2.19 23.48 -40.30
C LEU A 69 3.57 23.96 -39.90
N ARG A 70 3.79 25.27 -40.02
CA ARG A 70 4.96 25.95 -39.48
C ARG A 70 4.78 25.96 -37.96
N VAL A 71 5.44 25.02 -37.28
CA VAL A 71 5.53 25.01 -35.82
C VAL A 71 6.59 26.05 -35.45
N GLU A 72 6.14 27.16 -34.90
CA GLU A 72 7.02 28.15 -34.27
C GLU A 72 7.34 27.63 -32.87
N ALA A 73 8.55 27.08 -32.70
CA ALA A 73 9.07 26.72 -31.40
C ALA A 73 9.40 28.02 -30.63
N GLY A 74 8.43 28.53 -29.90
CA GLY A 74 8.61 29.61 -28.95
C GLY A 74 9.39 29.13 -27.74
N TRP A 75 10.73 29.15 -27.82
CA TRP A 75 11.58 29.14 -26.64
C TRP A 75 11.41 30.47 -25.91
N LEU A 76 10.48 30.53 -24.96
CA LEU A 76 10.35 31.67 -24.06
C LEU A 76 11.34 31.52 -22.91
N PHE A 77 12.63 31.71 -23.21
CA PHE A 77 13.53 32.27 -22.20
C PHE A 77 13.16 33.75 -22.05
N ASN A 78 12.35 34.06 -21.04
CA ASN A 78 12.21 35.45 -20.60
C ASN A 78 12.06 35.55 -19.09
N LYS A 79 13.06 36.20 -18.51
CA LYS A 79 13.09 36.98 -17.27
C LYS A 79 13.09 36.21 -15.95
N GLY A 80 14.20 36.38 -15.24
CA GLY A 80 14.27 36.21 -13.79
C GLY A 80 13.19 37.03 -13.11
N GLY A 81 12.18 36.31 -12.65
CA GLY A 81 11.33 36.62 -11.51
C GLY A 81 11.39 35.37 -10.63
N GLU A 82 11.22 35.55 -9.34
CA GLU A 82 11.19 34.48 -8.34
C GLU A 82 10.41 33.26 -8.89
N GLN A 83 11.04 32.08 -8.87
CA GLN A 83 10.42 30.87 -9.36
C GLN A 83 9.28 30.52 -8.41
N GLU A 84 8.10 31.04 -8.72
CA GLU A 84 6.86 30.79 -8.01
C GLU A 84 6.66 29.27 -8.03
N LEU A 85 6.64 28.66 -6.84
CA LEU A 85 6.49 27.22 -6.71
C LEU A 85 5.13 26.86 -7.28
N ASP A 86 5.12 25.93 -8.23
CA ASP A 86 3.89 25.39 -8.79
C ASP A 86 3.56 24.07 -8.08
N ALA A 87 2.26 23.78 -7.90
CA ALA A 87 1.81 22.54 -7.28
C ALA A 87 2.31 21.29 -8.05
N SER A 88 2.57 21.45 -9.35
CA SER A 88 3.18 20.42 -10.20
C SER A 88 4.56 19.95 -9.72
N SER A 89 5.27 20.73 -8.91
CA SER A 89 6.54 20.33 -8.28
C SER A 89 6.38 19.16 -7.29
N GLU A 90 5.19 18.98 -6.72
CA GLU A 90 4.85 17.88 -5.80
C GLU A 90 4.39 16.62 -6.52
N ARG A 91 4.32 16.63 -7.85
CA ARG A 91 4.00 15.46 -8.66
C ARG A 91 5.11 14.43 -8.50
N SER A 92 4.79 13.28 -7.92
CA SER A 92 5.70 12.13 -7.87
C SER A 92 5.22 11.03 -8.82
N GLU A 93 6.07 10.67 -9.77
CA GLU A 93 5.83 9.51 -10.65
C GLU A 93 5.88 8.21 -9.88
N ASN A 94 6.76 8.13 -8.88
CA ASN A 94 6.93 6.96 -8.04
C ASN A 94 5.72 6.73 -7.10
N ALA A 95 5.13 7.78 -6.53
CA ALA A 95 3.88 7.68 -5.78
C ALA A 95 2.72 7.24 -6.69
N ASN A 96 2.67 7.74 -7.92
CA ASN A 96 1.67 7.32 -8.89
C ASN A 96 1.85 5.85 -9.31
N GLU A 97 3.08 5.41 -9.54
CA GLU A 97 3.42 4.01 -9.82
C GLU A 97 3.02 3.09 -8.66
N ASP A 98 3.25 3.48 -7.41
CA ASP A 98 2.85 2.71 -6.23
C ASP A 98 1.33 2.47 -6.17
N ILE A 99 0.53 3.49 -6.53
CA ILE A 99 -0.93 3.37 -6.63
C ILE A 99 -1.32 2.44 -7.80
N LEU A 100 -0.68 2.57 -8.95
CA LEU A 100 -0.96 1.74 -10.13
C LEU A 100 -0.61 0.27 -9.89
N ILE A 101 0.52 0.00 -9.24
CA ILE A 101 0.93 -1.35 -8.86
C ILE A 101 -0.06 -1.94 -7.85
N PHE A 102 -0.50 -1.14 -6.87
CA PHE A 102 -1.53 -1.56 -5.93
C PHE A 102 -2.85 -1.93 -6.65
N PHE A 103 -3.27 -1.16 -7.65
CA PHE A 103 -4.43 -1.54 -8.48
C PHE A 103 -4.24 -2.83 -9.25
N PHE A 104 -3.04 -3.05 -9.80
CA PHE A 104 -2.74 -4.29 -10.49
C PHE A 104 -2.83 -5.50 -9.56
N GLN A 105 -2.32 -5.37 -8.31
CA GLN A 105 -2.45 -6.41 -7.29
C GLN A 105 -3.91 -6.69 -6.94
N LEU A 106 -4.75 -5.66 -6.79
CA LEU A 106 -6.19 -5.82 -6.52
C LEU A 106 -6.92 -6.52 -7.67
N ASP A 107 -6.63 -6.14 -8.92
CA ASP A 107 -7.22 -6.75 -10.10
C ASP A 107 -6.83 -8.23 -10.21
N LEU A 108 -5.55 -8.56 -10.04
CA LEU A 108 -5.07 -9.94 -10.03
C LEU A 108 -5.73 -10.76 -8.91
N ALA A 109 -5.79 -10.25 -7.69
CA ALA A 109 -6.44 -10.93 -6.57
C ALA A 109 -7.94 -11.19 -6.83
N THR A 110 -8.63 -10.22 -7.43
CA THR A 110 -10.04 -10.35 -7.81
C THR A 110 -10.23 -11.43 -8.88
N ARG A 111 -9.35 -11.47 -9.90
CA ARG A 111 -9.39 -12.49 -10.95
C ARG A 111 -9.06 -13.88 -10.43
N VAL A 112 -8.12 -14.00 -9.49
CA VAL A 112 -7.84 -15.25 -8.78
C VAL A 112 -9.11 -15.73 -8.08
N GLN A 113 -9.76 -14.87 -7.29
CA GLN A 113 -10.97 -15.24 -6.57
C GLN A 113 -12.10 -15.64 -7.53
N TYR A 114 -12.28 -14.91 -8.63
CA TYR A 114 -13.25 -15.26 -9.66
C TYR A 114 -12.97 -16.63 -10.29
N ALA A 115 -11.72 -16.90 -10.69
CA ALA A 115 -11.34 -18.19 -11.28
C ALA A 115 -11.56 -19.35 -10.31
N LEU A 116 -11.31 -19.15 -9.01
CA LEU A 116 -11.62 -20.14 -7.97
C LEU A 116 -13.13 -20.37 -7.83
N ASN A 117 -13.94 -19.32 -7.88
CA ASN A 117 -15.40 -19.42 -7.81
C ASN A 117 -16.01 -20.15 -9.02
N VAL A 118 -15.34 -20.09 -10.18
CA VAL A 118 -15.73 -20.80 -11.42
C VAL A 118 -15.01 -22.16 -11.56
N GLU A 119 -14.27 -22.59 -10.53
CA GLU A 119 -13.53 -23.86 -10.49
C GLU A 119 -12.47 -24.02 -11.60
N GLN A 120 -11.96 -22.91 -12.14
CA GLN A 120 -10.87 -22.89 -13.11
C GLN A 120 -9.51 -22.84 -12.41
N TYR A 121 -9.14 -23.96 -11.77
CA TYR A 121 -7.95 -24.03 -10.91
C TYR A 121 -6.62 -23.79 -11.63
N ASP A 122 -6.47 -24.23 -12.87
CA ASP A 122 -5.24 -24.00 -13.65
C ASP A 122 -5.01 -22.50 -13.92
N ILE A 123 -6.07 -21.79 -14.29
CA ILE A 123 -6.04 -20.34 -14.50
C ILE A 123 -5.79 -19.61 -13.17
N ALA A 124 -6.47 -20.03 -12.10
CA ALA A 124 -6.25 -19.47 -10.77
C ALA A 124 -4.79 -19.64 -10.32
N GLN A 125 -4.16 -20.79 -10.60
CA GLN A 125 -2.76 -21.04 -10.28
C GLN A 125 -1.82 -20.14 -11.09
N GLN A 126 -2.08 -19.97 -12.40
CA GLN A 126 -1.29 -19.06 -13.23
C GLN A 126 -1.38 -17.60 -12.74
N LEU A 127 -2.58 -17.16 -12.37
CA LEU A 127 -2.78 -15.81 -11.83
C LEU A 127 -2.11 -15.62 -10.47
N ARG A 128 -2.15 -16.63 -9.60
CA ARG A 128 -1.41 -16.63 -8.32
C ARG A 128 0.09 -16.53 -8.52
N ASN A 129 0.65 -17.28 -9.47
CA ASN A 129 2.08 -17.21 -9.76
C ASN A 129 2.48 -15.80 -10.24
N LYS A 130 1.67 -15.17 -11.10
CA LYS A 130 1.87 -13.78 -11.53
C LYS A 130 1.76 -12.80 -10.37
N LEU A 131 0.78 -12.98 -9.49
CA LEU A 131 0.62 -12.14 -8.31
C LEU A 131 1.86 -12.25 -7.40
N ALA A 132 2.37 -13.46 -7.16
CA ALA A 132 3.58 -13.67 -6.38
C ALA A 132 4.83 -13.05 -7.03
N GLU A 133 4.94 -13.06 -8.35
CA GLU A 133 6.01 -12.38 -9.09
C GLU A 133 5.95 -10.86 -8.89
N VAL A 134 4.75 -10.28 -8.99
CA VAL A 134 4.52 -8.84 -8.75
C VAL A 134 4.82 -8.46 -7.32
N GLU A 135 4.32 -9.23 -6.35
CA GLU A 135 4.60 -9.02 -4.92
C GLU A 135 6.11 -9.10 -4.64
N GLY A 136 6.81 -10.04 -5.27
CA GLY A 136 8.27 -10.14 -5.19
C GLY A 136 8.97 -8.89 -5.73
N GLU A 137 8.53 -8.36 -6.87
CA GLU A 137 9.09 -7.14 -7.44
C GLU A 137 8.82 -5.90 -6.58
N VAL A 138 7.60 -5.77 -6.03
CA VAL A 138 7.26 -4.69 -5.10
C VAL A 138 8.15 -4.71 -3.88
N ILE A 139 8.39 -5.90 -3.30
CA ILE A 139 9.30 -6.04 -2.16
C ILE A 139 10.72 -5.61 -2.56
N ARG A 140 11.23 -6.05 -3.72
CA ARG A 140 12.56 -5.64 -4.21
C ARG A 140 12.68 -4.13 -4.38
N GLN A 141 11.68 -3.48 -4.98
CA GLN A 141 11.67 -2.03 -5.16
C GLN A 141 11.58 -1.29 -3.82
N GLN A 142 10.76 -1.79 -2.89
CA GLN A 142 10.63 -1.22 -1.57
C GLN A 142 11.92 -1.35 -0.76
N GLU A 143 12.62 -2.47 -0.87
CA GLU A 143 13.94 -2.67 -0.25
C GLU A 143 15.01 -1.78 -0.89
N ALA A 144 14.99 -1.59 -2.21
CA ALA A 144 15.89 -0.65 -2.88
C ALA A 144 15.69 0.79 -2.38
N LYS A 145 14.44 1.20 -2.14
CA LYS A 145 14.08 2.54 -1.61
C LYS A 145 14.39 2.68 -0.12
N ARG A 146 14.00 1.69 0.68
CA ARG A 146 14.16 1.70 2.14
C ARG A 146 15.60 1.41 2.58
N GLY A 147 16.44 0.91 1.68
CA GLY A 147 17.60 0.08 2.03
C GLY A 147 17.10 -1.29 2.44
N SER A 148 17.89 -2.36 2.18
CA SER A 148 17.54 -3.74 2.54
C SER A 148 16.91 -3.75 3.93
N SER A 149 15.73 -4.39 4.07
CA SER A 149 14.94 -4.47 5.31
C SER A 149 15.79 -4.11 6.52
N SER A 150 15.68 -2.86 6.99
CA SER A 150 16.58 -2.29 8.02
C SER A 150 16.78 -3.20 9.24
N LYS A 151 15.82 -4.10 9.49
CA LYS A 151 15.88 -5.17 10.48
C LYS A 151 16.82 -6.33 10.11
N SER A 152 16.75 -6.86 8.89
CA SER A 152 17.70 -7.90 8.42
C SER A 152 19.10 -7.33 8.30
N GLU A 153 19.24 -6.12 7.76
CA GLU A 153 20.55 -5.48 7.62
C GLU A 153 21.19 -5.17 8.98
N ALA A 154 20.40 -4.67 9.94
CA ALA A 154 20.89 -4.47 11.30
C ALA A 154 21.27 -5.79 11.97
N GLN A 155 20.52 -6.87 11.72
CA GLN A 155 20.85 -8.21 12.21
C GLN A 155 22.13 -8.76 11.58
N ASP A 156 22.30 -8.63 10.26
CA ASP A 156 23.49 -9.08 9.53
C ASP A 156 24.75 -8.31 9.97
N LYS A 157 24.62 -7.00 10.17
CA LYS A 157 25.66 -6.15 10.76
C LYS A 157 25.99 -6.57 12.19
N ALA A 158 24.98 -6.83 13.02
CA ALA A 158 25.18 -7.30 14.40
C ALA A 158 25.92 -8.65 14.45
N ILE A 159 25.55 -9.59 13.57
CA ILE A 159 26.25 -10.89 13.43
C ILE A 159 27.71 -10.67 13.01
N SER A 160 27.94 -9.76 12.05
CA SER A 160 29.29 -9.41 11.59
C SER A 160 30.13 -8.78 12.70
N ILE A 161 29.54 -7.88 13.50
CA ILE A 161 30.19 -7.29 14.67
C ILE A 161 30.59 -8.36 15.70
N ILE A 162 29.74 -9.36 15.95
CA ILE A 162 30.06 -10.47 16.87
C ILE A 162 31.26 -11.28 16.35
N ARG A 163 31.31 -11.57 15.04
CA ARG A 163 32.44 -12.27 14.42
C ARG A 163 33.73 -11.47 14.56
N LEU A 164 33.71 -10.19 14.20
CA LEU A 164 34.89 -9.32 14.30
C LEU A 164 35.37 -9.17 15.74
N ARG A 165 34.48 -9.16 16.73
CA ARG A 165 34.86 -9.14 18.15
C ARG A 165 35.59 -10.43 18.56
N ALA A 166 35.17 -11.59 18.02
CA ALA A 166 35.87 -12.85 18.25
C ALA A 166 37.26 -12.86 17.58
N ASP A 167 37.36 -12.33 16.36
CA ASP A 167 38.64 -12.19 15.65
C ASP A 167 39.58 -11.21 16.35
N LEU A 168 39.03 -10.11 16.89
CA LEU A 168 39.76 -9.13 17.68
C LEU A 168 40.36 -9.79 18.93
N GLN A 169 39.56 -10.58 19.65
CA GLN A 169 40.02 -11.33 20.82
C GLN A 169 41.15 -12.30 20.46
N ASN A 170 41.03 -13.01 19.34
CA ASN A 170 42.06 -13.93 18.84
C ASN A 170 43.35 -13.18 18.43
N ALA A 171 43.24 -12.00 17.83
CA ALA A 171 44.40 -11.17 17.48
C ALA A 171 45.14 -10.66 18.73
N ILE A 172 44.40 -10.31 19.79
CA ILE A 172 44.96 -9.94 21.09
C ILE A 172 45.68 -11.12 21.73
N GLU A 173 45.10 -12.32 21.71
CA GLU A 173 45.72 -13.55 22.23
C GLU A 173 47.01 -13.93 21.49
N LYS A 174 47.10 -13.58 20.20
CA LYS A 174 48.30 -13.77 19.36
C LYS A 174 49.29 -12.60 19.43
N GLU A 175 49.04 -11.62 20.30
CA GLU A 175 49.85 -10.39 20.45
C GLU A 175 50.02 -9.59 19.14
N ASN A 176 49.08 -9.74 18.19
CA ASN A 176 49.10 -9.02 16.93
C ASN A 176 48.27 -7.73 17.03
N TYR A 177 48.87 -6.71 17.66
CA TYR A 177 48.21 -5.44 17.93
C TYR A 177 47.89 -4.62 16.68
N ALA A 178 48.63 -4.80 15.57
CA ALA A 178 48.36 -4.11 14.32
C ALA A 178 47.00 -4.53 13.73
N VAL A 179 46.74 -5.84 13.67
CA VAL A 179 45.46 -6.40 13.21
C VAL A 179 44.34 -6.07 14.21
N ALA A 180 44.63 -6.10 15.50
CA ALA A 180 43.65 -5.72 16.53
C ALA A 180 43.16 -4.27 16.39
N ALA A 181 44.05 -3.34 16.04
CA ALA A 181 43.66 -1.94 15.79
C ALA A 181 42.73 -1.81 14.58
N GLU A 182 43.04 -2.49 13.47
CA GLU A 182 42.19 -2.48 12.27
C GLU A 182 40.81 -3.08 12.55
N LEU A 183 40.75 -4.22 13.25
CA LEU A 183 39.49 -4.85 13.64
C LEU A 183 38.65 -3.94 14.54
N ARG A 184 39.28 -3.19 15.45
CA ARG A 184 38.58 -2.20 16.28
C ARG A 184 37.98 -1.07 15.45
N ASP A 185 38.71 -0.56 14.45
CA ASP A 185 38.22 0.49 13.57
C ASP A 185 37.05 -0.02 12.71
N GLN A 186 37.14 -1.26 12.21
CA GLN A 186 36.06 -1.92 11.49
C GLN A 186 34.81 -2.13 12.36
N ILE A 187 34.99 -2.58 13.60
CA ILE A 187 33.89 -2.71 14.58
C ILE A 187 33.24 -1.35 14.82
N SER A 188 34.02 -0.30 15.06
CA SER A 188 33.51 1.04 15.33
C SER A 188 32.69 1.58 14.15
N LYS A 189 33.17 1.35 12.92
CA LYS A 189 32.45 1.71 11.68
C LYS A 189 31.12 0.94 11.57
N LEU A 190 31.15 -0.38 11.73
CA LEU A 190 29.94 -1.21 11.63
C LEU A 190 28.94 -0.94 12.74
N GLU A 191 29.40 -0.61 13.95
CA GLU A 191 28.54 -0.19 15.05
C GLU A 191 27.80 1.11 14.71
N ALA A 192 28.49 2.12 14.15
CA ALA A 192 27.85 3.35 13.70
C ALA A 192 26.80 3.08 12.61
N GLU A 193 27.12 2.23 11.63
CA GLU A 193 26.18 1.84 10.57
C GLU A 193 24.98 1.01 11.09
N SER A 194 25.22 0.13 12.07
CA SER A 194 24.18 -0.69 12.71
C SER A 194 23.24 0.16 13.55
N LEU A 195 23.77 1.14 14.29
CA LEU A 195 22.98 2.11 15.04
C LEU A 195 22.13 2.98 14.12
N ALA A 196 22.69 3.47 13.01
CA ALA A 196 21.95 4.23 12.02
C ALA A 196 20.81 3.41 11.38
N ALA A 197 21.08 2.16 11.00
CA ALA A 197 20.06 1.24 10.47
C ALA A 197 18.96 0.94 11.50
N THR A 198 19.33 0.74 12.77
CA THR A 198 18.38 0.49 13.86
C THR A 198 17.51 1.72 14.14
N ALA A 199 18.11 2.92 14.17
CA ALA A 199 17.39 4.17 14.32
C ALA A 199 16.38 4.37 13.19
N LYS A 200 16.79 4.11 11.94
CA LYS A 200 15.90 4.14 10.77
C LYS A 200 14.74 3.14 10.94
N ALA A 201 15.03 1.89 11.31
CA ALA A 201 14.00 0.87 11.53
C ALA A 201 12.97 1.31 12.58
N LEU A 202 13.45 1.88 13.69
CA LEU A 202 12.62 2.35 14.79
C LEU A 202 11.68 3.49 14.35
N VAL A 203 12.17 4.40 13.50
CA VAL A 203 11.34 5.47 12.92
C VAL A 203 10.20 4.89 12.08
N TYR A 204 10.47 3.87 11.27
CA TYR A 204 9.42 3.20 10.49
C TYR A 204 8.38 2.48 11.37
N GLU A 205 8.79 1.88 12.49
CA GLU A 205 7.89 1.15 13.39
C GLU A 205 7.03 2.10 14.24
N ASN A 206 7.61 3.22 14.71
CA ASN A 206 6.97 4.14 15.66
C ASN A 206 6.57 5.49 15.06
N ALA A 207 6.48 5.61 13.73
CA ALA A 207 6.08 6.85 13.10
C ALA A 207 4.69 7.30 13.55
N GLN A 208 4.65 8.52 14.08
CA GLN A 208 3.41 9.21 14.40
C GLN A 208 2.99 10.02 13.18
N TYR A 209 1.73 9.85 12.80
CA TYR A 209 1.13 10.52 11.65
C TYR A 209 0.09 11.50 12.17
N ALA A 210 0.15 12.76 11.75
CA ALA A 210 -0.86 13.76 12.06
C ALA A 210 -2.19 13.48 11.34
N PHE A 211 -2.15 12.85 10.16
CA PHE A 211 -3.33 12.58 9.33
C PHE A 211 -3.62 11.09 9.20
N ARG A 212 -4.91 10.76 9.05
CA ARG A 212 -5.38 9.38 8.85
C ARG A 212 -5.55 9.04 7.36
N LEU A 213 -5.49 7.75 7.03
CA LEU A 213 -5.88 7.28 5.69
C LEU A 213 -7.35 7.60 5.43
N GLY A 214 -7.63 8.16 4.26
CA GLY A 214 -8.96 8.60 3.84
C GLY A 214 -9.38 9.98 4.38
N GLN A 215 -8.53 10.64 5.17
CA GLN A 215 -8.82 12.01 5.62
C GLN A 215 -8.78 12.99 4.45
N LYS A 216 -9.77 13.88 4.39
CA LYS A 216 -9.68 15.07 3.53
C LYS A 216 -8.75 16.09 4.16
N VAL A 217 -7.82 16.60 3.36
CA VAL A 217 -6.81 17.57 3.74
C VAL A 217 -6.77 18.70 2.72
N LYS A 218 -6.23 19.84 3.12
CA LYS A 218 -5.96 20.97 2.24
C LYS A 218 -4.48 21.29 2.28
N HIS A 219 -3.90 21.59 1.12
CA HIS A 219 -2.53 22.05 1.07
C HIS A 219 -2.42 23.49 1.62
N GLN A 220 -1.44 23.75 2.50
CA GLN A 220 -1.28 25.05 3.17
C GLN A 220 -0.91 26.17 2.19
N THR A 221 0.07 25.93 1.32
CA THR A 221 0.59 26.91 0.36
C THR A 221 -0.27 27.00 -0.91
N PHE A 222 -0.47 25.88 -1.61
CA PHE A 222 -1.21 25.82 -2.87
C PHE A 222 -2.73 25.80 -2.73
N GLY A 223 -3.26 25.46 -1.55
CA GLY A 223 -4.69 25.56 -1.27
C GLY A 223 -5.59 24.50 -1.92
N TYR A 224 -5.05 23.52 -2.67
CA TYR A 224 -5.86 22.46 -3.27
C TYR A 224 -6.44 21.51 -2.22
N ARG A 225 -7.60 20.92 -2.53
CA ARG A 225 -8.25 19.88 -1.71
C ARG A 225 -7.76 18.51 -2.13
N ALA A 226 -7.45 17.67 -1.15
CA ALA A 226 -6.94 16.34 -1.40
C ALA A 226 -7.42 15.32 -0.37
N VAL A 227 -7.28 14.03 -0.68
CA VAL A 227 -7.52 12.93 0.26
C VAL A 227 -6.27 12.09 0.42
N VAL A 228 -5.95 11.75 1.67
CA VAL A 228 -4.79 10.90 1.99
C VAL A 228 -5.06 9.46 1.55
N CYS A 229 -4.28 8.93 0.62
CA CYS A 229 -4.36 7.52 0.18
C CYS A 229 -3.15 6.69 0.59
N GLY A 230 -2.02 7.32 0.92
CA GLY A 230 -0.82 6.64 1.38
C GLY A 230 -0.02 7.49 2.35
N MET A 231 0.88 6.84 3.10
CA MET A 231 1.70 7.50 4.11
C MET A 231 3.05 6.79 4.25
N ASP A 232 4.11 7.58 4.28
CA ASP A 232 5.47 7.13 4.50
C ASP A 232 6.05 7.85 5.72
N PRO A 233 6.80 7.16 6.58
CA PRO A 233 7.34 7.76 7.81
C PRO A 233 8.52 8.70 7.56
N ILE A 234 9.20 8.53 6.42
CA ILE A 234 10.28 9.38 5.92
C ILE A 234 10.09 9.54 4.41
N CYS A 235 10.73 10.55 3.81
CA CYS A 235 10.72 10.71 2.36
C CYS A 235 11.30 9.47 1.65
N CYS A 236 10.50 8.86 0.77
CA CYS A 236 10.89 7.68 -0.02
C CYS A 236 11.25 8.03 -1.48
N GLU A 237 11.37 9.32 -1.81
CA GLU A 237 11.60 9.80 -3.18
C GLU A 237 13.07 9.98 -3.54
N SER A 238 13.32 10.09 -4.84
CA SER A 238 14.65 10.38 -5.38
C SER A 238 15.20 11.74 -4.90
N SER A 239 16.53 11.87 -4.82
CA SER A 239 17.17 13.15 -4.49
C SER A 239 16.82 14.24 -5.50
N SER A 240 16.71 13.91 -6.79
CA SER A 240 16.27 14.84 -7.83
C SER A 240 14.84 15.37 -7.61
N TRP A 241 13.94 14.51 -7.12
CA TRP A 241 12.60 14.94 -6.76
C TRP A 241 12.63 15.83 -5.52
N MET A 242 13.40 15.46 -4.48
CA MET A 242 13.55 16.27 -3.27
C MET A 242 14.10 17.68 -3.54
N GLU A 243 15.03 17.81 -4.49
CA GLU A 243 15.53 19.11 -4.96
C GLU A 243 14.43 19.94 -5.64
N THR A 244 13.62 19.29 -6.49
CA THR A 244 12.51 19.92 -7.24
C THR A 244 11.38 20.37 -6.32
N ALA A 245 10.98 19.51 -5.38
CA ALA A 245 9.99 19.81 -4.35
C ALA A 245 10.55 20.65 -3.19
N HIS A 246 11.83 21.05 -3.26
CA HIS A 246 12.53 21.86 -2.26
C HIS A 246 12.43 21.33 -0.82
N VAL A 247 12.49 20.01 -0.65
CA VAL A 247 12.40 19.33 0.64
C VAL A 247 13.50 19.77 1.61
N GLU A 248 14.65 20.26 1.12
CA GLU A 248 15.73 20.76 1.98
C GLU A 248 15.42 22.11 2.64
N LYS A 249 14.52 22.92 2.06
CA LYS A 249 14.12 24.23 2.60
C LYS A 249 13.04 24.14 3.67
N LEU A 250 12.46 22.95 3.82
CA LEU A 250 11.41 22.64 4.78
C LEU A 250 11.94 22.66 6.22
N ALA A 251 11.11 23.08 7.17
CA ALA A 251 11.53 23.23 8.56
C ALA A 251 11.86 21.87 9.21
N ARG A 252 11.13 20.82 8.82
CA ARG A 252 11.35 19.45 9.31
C ARG A 252 12.12 18.56 8.33
N GLY A 253 12.46 19.05 7.14
CA GLY A 253 13.27 18.34 6.14
C GLY A 253 12.65 17.02 5.66
N SER A 254 13.50 16.05 5.29
CA SER A 254 13.10 14.74 4.75
C SER A 254 12.81 13.67 5.81
N SER A 255 13.07 13.96 7.09
CA SER A 255 12.88 13.03 8.21
C SER A 255 11.46 13.04 8.79
N GLN A 256 10.61 13.95 8.33
CA GLN A 256 9.18 13.96 8.67
C GLN A 256 8.39 12.94 7.86
N PRO A 257 7.15 12.61 8.28
CA PRO A 257 6.24 11.83 7.47
C PRO A 257 5.85 12.55 6.17
N PHE A 258 5.70 11.78 5.11
CA PHE A 258 5.19 12.23 3.81
C PHE A 258 3.91 11.48 3.49
N TYR A 259 3.00 12.14 2.78
CA TYR A 259 1.71 11.59 2.41
C TYR A 259 1.56 11.53 0.90
N GLN A 260 1.04 10.41 0.43
CA GLN A 260 0.51 10.30 -0.93
C GLN A 260 -0.94 10.75 -0.87
N VAL A 261 -1.27 11.80 -1.62
CA VAL A 261 -2.60 12.39 -1.63
C VAL A 261 -3.16 12.41 -3.04
N LEU A 262 -4.46 12.13 -3.14
CA LEU A 262 -5.22 12.33 -4.38
C LEU A 262 -5.78 13.74 -4.35
N VAL A 263 -5.54 14.52 -5.38
CA VAL A 263 -6.03 15.90 -5.49
C VAL A 263 -7.36 15.89 -6.23
N ASP A 264 -8.28 16.79 -5.85
CA ASP A 264 -9.56 16.93 -6.55
C ASP A 264 -9.34 17.45 -7.98
N VAL A 265 -9.94 16.76 -8.96
CA VAL A 265 -9.80 17.08 -10.40
C VAL A 265 -10.30 18.50 -10.73
N HIS A 266 -11.25 19.02 -9.93
CA HIS A 266 -11.78 20.37 -10.12
C HIS A 266 -10.85 21.47 -9.61
N GLU A 267 -9.90 21.15 -8.72
CA GLU A 267 -8.92 22.11 -8.19
C GLU A 267 -7.71 22.20 -9.12
N ASP A 268 -7.13 21.05 -9.47
CA ASP A 268 -6.02 20.97 -10.43
C ASP A 268 -6.16 19.72 -11.32
N PRO A 269 -6.55 19.87 -12.60
CA PRO A 269 -6.71 18.73 -13.50
C PRO A 269 -5.39 18.10 -13.93
N ASN A 270 -4.24 18.77 -13.73
CA ASN A 270 -2.93 18.29 -14.15
C ASN A 270 -2.21 17.52 -13.03
N LEU A 271 -2.58 17.78 -11.77
CA LEU A 271 -2.03 17.13 -10.59
C LEU A 271 -3.07 16.18 -9.99
N LEU A 272 -3.06 14.91 -10.39
CA LEU A 272 -3.99 13.91 -9.84
C LEU A 272 -3.47 13.30 -8.53
N VAL A 273 -2.16 13.01 -8.48
CA VAL A 273 -1.48 12.42 -7.34
C VAL A 273 -0.32 13.32 -6.96
N ALA A 274 -0.28 13.73 -5.70
CA ALA A 274 0.80 14.53 -5.13
C ALA A 274 1.46 13.78 -3.97
N TYR A 275 2.76 14.02 -3.80
CA TYR A 275 3.54 13.55 -2.65
C TYR A 275 3.97 14.73 -1.81
N VAL A 276 3.42 14.83 -0.60
CA VAL A 276 3.40 16.07 0.16
C VAL A 276 3.95 15.84 1.57
N PRO A 277 4.85 16.71 2.08
CA PRO A 277 5.31 16.63 3.46
C PRO A 277 4.17 16.95 4.44
N GLU A 278 4.24 16.35 5.64
CA GLU A 278 3.22 16.55 6.68
C GLU A 278 2.96 18.02 7.03
N GLU A 279 4.01 18.84 7.10
CA GLU A 279 3.88 20.25 7.49
C GLU A 279 3.14 21.12 6.47
N ASN A 280 3.06 20.68 5.20
CA ASN A 280 2.34 21.39 4.15
C ASN A 280 0.85 21.02 4.12
N LEU A 281 0.41 20.06 4.92
CA LEU A 281 -0.98 19.62 4.98
C LEU A 281 -1.69 20.22 6.19
N VAL A 282 -2.95 20.58 5.99
CA VAL A 282 -3.82 21.12 7.03
C VAL A 282 -5.15 20.39 7.01
N ALA A 283 -5.63 19.98 8.19
CA ALA A 283 -6.98 19.43 8.32
C ALA A 283 -8.01 20.55 8.20
N PRO A 284 -9.11 20.35 7.46
CA PRO A 284 -10.17 21.35 7.38
C PRO A 284 -10.82 21.56 8.76
N GLU A 285 -11.07 22.81 9.13
CA GLU A 285 -11.69 23.16 10.42
C GLU A 285 -13.12 22.61 10.59
N LYS A 286 -13.79 22.36 9.46
CA LYS A 286 -15.15 21.82 9.41
C LYS A 286 -15.18 20.57 8.54
N PRO A 287 -16.08 19.61 8.85
CA PRO A 287 -16.37 18.48 7.97
C PRO A 287 -16.63 18.94 6.52
N ASP A 288 -15.76 18.56 5.59
CA ASP A 288 -15.96 18.88 4.17
C ASP A 288 -16.88 17.83 3.55
N MET A 289 -18.17 18.14 3.50
CA MET A 289 -19.20 17.36 2.80
C MET A 289 -19.29 17.71 1.31
N GLY A 290 -18.40 18.57 0.82
CA GLY A 290 -18.33 18.95 -0.58
C GLY A 290 -18.04 17.76 -1.48
N ARG A 291 -18.49 17.90 -2.74
CA ARG A 291 -18.16 16.96 -3.81
C ARG A 291 -16.65 16.93 -4.01
N PHE A 292 -16.13 15.72 -4.17
CA PHE A 292 -14.73 15.42 -4.42
C PHE A 292 -14.68 14.40 -5.55
N ASP A 293 -14.13 14.79 -6.70
CA ASP A 293 -14.10 13.94 -7.88
C ASP A 293 -12.66 13.57 -8.20
N HIS A 294 -12.37 12.27 -8.19
CA HIS A 294 -11.06 11.76 -8.62
C HIS A 294 -11.18 10.31 -9.13
N PRO A 295 -10.54 9.93 -10.24
CA PRO A 295 -10.70 8.63 -10.89
C PRO A 295 -10.37 7.43 -9.99
N TYR A 296 -9.48 7.61 -9.02
CA TYR A 296 -9.00 6.54 -8.13
C TYR A 296 -9.87 6.33 -6.89
N ILE A 297 -10.85 7.21 -6.62
CA ILE A 297 -11.65 7.16 -5.40
C ILE A 297 -12.46 5.88 -5.30
N SER A 298 -13.15 5.49 -6.39
CA SER A 298 -14.00 4.31 -6.42
C SER A 298 -13.26 2.99 -6.21
N PHE A 299 -11.94 2.99 -6.39
CA PHE A 299 -11.09 1.80 -6.23
C PHE A 299 -10.44 1.73 -4.85
N LEU A 300 -10.10 2.88 -4.25
CA LEU A 300 -9.36 2.95 -2.97
C LEU A 300 -10.27 3.10 -1.75
N PHE A 301 -11.51 3.56 -1.94
CA PHE A 301 -12.43 3.85 -0.84
C PHE A 301 -13.82 3.23 -1.07
N TYR A 302 -14.46 2.77 0.00
CA TYR A 302 -15.83 2.23 -0.04
C TYR A 302 -16.90 3.34 -0.15
N GLY A 303 -16.57 4.56 0.23
CA GLY A 303 -17.49 5.69 0.32
C GLY A 303 -16.99 6.73 1.32
N MET A 304 -17.87 7.65 1.72
CA MET A 304 -17.59 8.63 2.78
C MET A 304 -18.25 8.22 4.10
N ASP A 305 -17.65 8.63 5.21
CA ASP A 305 -18.21 8.52 6.56
C ASP A 305 -19.19 9.67 6.88
N THR A 306 -19.74 9.66 8.09
CA THR A 306 -20.64 10.71 8.59
C THR A 306 -19.92 12.04 8.88
N ALA A 307 -18.59 12.05 8.88
CA ALA A 307 -17.74 13.23 9.03
C ALA A 307 -17.24 13.79 7.68
N GLY A 308 -17.57 13.14 6.56
CA GLY A 308 -17.19 13.57 5.21
C GLY A 308 -15.84 13.05 4.74
N ASP A 309 -15.13 12.25 5.55
CA ASP A 309 -13.88 11.60 5.18
C ASP A 309 -14.13 10.27 4.46
N PHE A 310 -13.17 9.82 3.68
CA PHE A 310 -13.30 8.58 2.91
C PHE A 310 -12.95 7.34 3.76
N ILE A 311 -13.69 6.26 3.54
CA ILE A 311 -13.49 4.98 4.22
C ILE A 311 -12.57 4.10 3.35
N PRO A 312 -11.31 3.85 3.75
CA PRO A 312 -10.37 3.09 2.93
C PRO A 312 -10.73 1.62 2.83
N ILE A 313 -10.49 1.00 1.67
CA ILE A 313 -10.68 -0.44 1.49
C ILE A 313 -9.78 -1.25 2.43
N LYS A 314 -10.18 -2.48 2.73
CA LYS A 314 -9.44 -3.37 3.65
C LYS A 314 -7.97 -3.53 3.24
N GLN A 315 -7.72 -3.76 1.95
CA GLN A 315 -6.38 -4.00 1.41
C GLN A 315 -5.47 -2.79 1.56
N LEU A 316 -6.01 -1.58 1.43
CA LEU A 316 -5.25 -0.33 1.61
C LEU A 316 -4.88 -0.13 3.08
N ARG A 317 -5.79 -0.47 3.99
CA ARG A 317 -5.53 -0.45 5.45
C ARG A 317 -4.48 -1.48 5.85
N GLU A 318 -4.52 -2.66 5.25
CA GLU A 318 -3.51 -3.72 5.48
C GLU A 318 -2.13 -3.30 4.96
N LYS A 319 -2.05 -2.66 3.78
CA LYS A 319 -0.79 -2.15 3.21
C LYS A 319 -0.04 -1.24 4.19
N TYR A 320 -0.74 -0.35 4.89
CA TYR A 320 -0.14 0.59 5.85
C TYR A 320 -0.31 0.18 7.32
N ASN A 321 -0.80 -1.04 7.59
CA ASN A 321 -1.08 -1.56 8.93
C ASN A 321 -1.88 -0.57 9.82
N LYS A 322 -2.94 0.04 9.27
CA LYS A 322 -3.80 0.97 9.99
C LYS A 322 -5.18 0.36 10.29
N PRO A 323 -5.72 0.54 11.52
CA PRO A 323 -7.06 0.07 11.83
C PRO A 323 -8.11 0.86 11.04
N ARG A 324 -9.34 0.34 11.00
CA ARG A 324 -10.49 1.11 10.50
C ARG A 324 -10.76 2.25 11.48
N HIS A 325 -10.92 3.47 10.96
CA HIS A 325 -11.44 4.56 11.77
C HIS A 325 -12.95 4.38 11.95
N GLU A 326 -13.41 4.47 13.20
CA GLU A 326 -14.82 4.49 13.56
C GLU A 326 -15.18 5.88 14.06
N VAL A 327 -16.19 6.49 13.44
CA VAL A 327 -16.72 7.77 13.92
C VAL A 327 -17.45 7.51 15.24
N PRO A 328 -17.21 8.30 16.30
CA PRO A 328 -17.97 8.18 17.54
C PRO A 328 -19.47 8.26 17.23
N MET A 329 -20.21 7.23 17.62
CA MET A 329 -21.67 7.29 17.57
C MET A 329 -22.11 8.23 18.70
N ASP A 330 -22.80 9.31 18.36
CA ASP A 330 -23.50 10.11 19.36
C ASP A 330 -24.44 9.16 20.12
N ARG A 331 -24.33 9.14 21.46
CA ARG A 331 -25.27 8.38 22.29
C ARG A 331 -26.65 8.98 22.03
N PRO A 332 -27.71 8.16 21.84
CA PRO A 332 -29.06 8.70 21.81
C PRO A 332 -29.28 9.44 23.12
N ASP A 333 -29.79 10.67 23.02
CA ASP A 333 -30.18 11.49 24.16
C ASP A 333 -31.14 10.68 25.03
N ASP A 334 -30.65 10.16 26.17
CA ASP A 334 -31.51 9.72 27.27
C ASP A 334 -32.11 10.97 27.91
N ASP A 335 -33.09 11.56 27.23
CA ASP A 335 -33.96 12.57 27.85
C ASP A 335 -35.40 12.41 27.36
N SER A 336 -36.16 11.54 28.04
CA SER A 336 -37.62 11.67 28.12
C SER A 336 -38.13 11.00 29.40
N GLY A 337 -38.47 11.79 30.42
CA GLY A 337 -39.49 11.36 31.38
C GLY A 337 -39.33 11.72 32.87
N GLY A 338 -38.46 12.65 33.25
CA GLY A 338 -38.44 13.19 34.61
C GLY A 338 -39.46 14.30 34.82
N GLY A 339 -40.76 13.99 34.72
CA GLY A 339 -41.84 14.91 35.06
C GLY A 339 -41.85 15.18 36.57
N ALA A 340 -41.23 16.28 36.98
CA ALA A 340 -41.39 16.84 38.32
C ALA A 340 -42.72 17.60 38.36
N ASP A 341 -43.77 16.94 38.85
CA ASP A 341 -44.99 17.64 39.28
C ASP A 341 -44.72 18.31 40.63
N ALA A 342 -44.69 19.64 40.61
CA ALA A 342 -44.75 20.51 41.77
C ALA A 342 -46.10 21.26 41.79
N ASP A 343 -46.64 21.39 43.00
CA ASP A 343 -47.67 22.33 43.46
C ASP A 343 -49.11 22.22 42.95
N ALA A 344 -49.98 21.70 43.84
CA ALA A 344 -51.28 22.30 44.21
C ALA A 344 -51.77 21.75 45.57
#